data_AF-A0A7J7DPQ9-F1
#
_entry.id   AF-A0A7J7DPQ9-F1
#
_cell.length_a   1.000
_cell.length_b   1.000
_cell.length_c   1.000
_cell.angle_alpha   90.00
_cell.angle_beta   90.00
_cell.angle_gamma   90.00
#
_symmetry.space_group_name_H-M   'P 1'
#
loop_
_entity.id
_entity.type
_entity.pdbx_description
1 polymer ?
#
loop_
_entity_poly.entity_id
_entity_poly.type
_entity_poly.pdbx_seq_one_letter_code
_entity_poly.pdbx_strand_id
1 'polypeptide(L)'
;MNQTLLANHSTLLDLLEIPQLMDTCVRNGNYDEALDLEAFVCKLSTMHPKLPVIQALAAEVKQTTQSLLSQLLQKLRSRIQLPECLRIIGYLRRIGVFSEYEIRLQFLRCREAWLTGIIEDLDQRNPYEYLKGMIQYQRTHLFDVVNQYRAIFADDTSGSEENFDGGLLFSWTMHQITSHLKTLKVLLPKITEGGSLSNLLDQCMYCAMGLGWVGLDFRGMLPSLFEEAVLNLFSKNMSTAVENFQLVLDSHRWVPLPVVGFPANNIGEESQEDVTPPSYLMEHPPLAVFVNGVSTAMNELRPCAPISLKHVLAQELIKGLQAVSDSLLRYNTTRMLRENESGLFLALCRAFIEVVYPHCALCFGRCYPSGAAIIMDAKNLYDGISRLLSVSTSRKLPKAVNDADSKSVSENGDITVVENGDTLTSETEAPSTNEEQESRTPETDEKQGDA
;
A
#
# COMPACT_ATOMS: atom_id res chain seq x y z
N MET A 1 37.39 -77.44 4.70
CA MET A 1 36.29 -76.44 4.79
C MET A 1 36.75 -75.07 5.29
N ASN A 2 37.82 -74.95 6.10
CA ASN A 2 38.29 -73.65 6.62
C ASN A 2 39.37 -72.92 5.80
N GLN A 3 40.11 -73.58 4.90
CA GLN A 3 41.18 -72.92 4.14
C GLN A 3 40.67 -71.89 3.11
N THR A 4 39.53 -72.14 2.47
CA THR A 4 38.88 -71.19 1.55
C THR A 4 38.27 -69.99 2.28
N LEU A 5 37.79 -70.18 3.51
CA LEU A 5 37.25 -69.11 4.34
C LEU A 5 38.36 -68.23 4.92
N LEU A 6 39.49 -68.83 5.33
CA LEU A 6 40.72 -68.12 5.71
C LEU A 6 41.34 -67.36 4.52
N ALA A 7 41.34 -67.94 3.31
CA ALA A 7 41.87 -67.30 2.11
C ALA A 7 41.03 -66.10 1.64
N ASN A 8 39.71 -66.12 1.89
CA ASN A 8 38.78 -65.05 1.52
C ASN A 8 38.33 -64.20 2.73
N HIS A 9 39.04 -64.30 3.87
CA HIS A 9 38.66 -63.61 5.10
C HIS A 9 38.71 -62.08 4.95
N SER A 10 39.73 -61.56 4.28
CA SER A 10 39.87 -60.11 4.05
C SER A 10 38.74 -59.56 3.20
N THR A 11 38.39 -60.22 2.10
CA THR A 11 37.31 -59.79 1.21
C THR A 11 35.92 -59.92 1.85
N LEU A 12 35.74 -60.88 2.78
CA LEU A 12 34.55 -60.98 3.61
C LEU A 12 34.45 -59.84 4.63
N LEU A 13 35.55 -59.42 5.24
CA LEU A 13 35.58 -58.24 6.12
C LEU A 13 35.27 -56.97 5.34
N ASP A 14 35.92 -56.75 4.20
CA ASP A 14 35.68 -55.58 3.34
C ASP A 14 34.20 -55.46 2.96
N LEU A 15 33.54 -56.60 2.68
CA LEU A 15 32.11 -56.65 2.37
C LEU A 15 31.24 -56.28 3.58
N LEU A 16 31.61 -56.70 4.78
CA LEU A 16 30.90 -56.39 6.02
C LEU A 16 31.12 -54.94 6.49
N GLU A 17 32.20 -54.29 6.04
CA GLU A 17 32.50 -52.89 6.34
C GLU A 17 31.77 -51.88 5.42
N ILE A 18 31.12 -52.34 4.34
CA ILE A 18 30.40 -51.47 3.39
C ILE A 18 29.40 -50.51 4.06
N PRO A 19 28.57 -50.90 5.04
CA PRO A 19 27.63 -49.97 5.66
C PRO A 19 28.34 -48.84 6.42
N GLN A 20 29.48 -49.13 7.05
CA GLN A 20 30.30 -48.14 7.75
C GLN A 20 30.99 -47.19 6.77
N LEU A 21 31.49 -47.74 5.66
CA LEU A 21 32.05 -46.94 4.56
C LEU A 21 30.99 -46.03 3.96
N MET A 22 29.79 -46.56 3.69
CA MET A 22 28.66 -45.81 3.15
C MET A 22 28.21 -44.69 4.12
N ASP A 23 28.11 -44.96 5.42
CA ASP A 23 27.79 -43.93 6.42
C ASP A 23 28.86 -42.82 6.42
N THR A 24 30.13 -43.19 6.33
CA THR A 24 31.24 -42.24 6.21
C THR A 24 31.13 -41.38 4.95
N CYS A 25 30.81 -41.98 3.80
CA CYS A 25 30.58 -41.26 2.54
C CYS A 25 29.41 -40.27 2.67
N VAL A 26 28.28 -40.70 3.24
CA VAL A 26 27.10 -39.84 3.45
C VAL A 26 27.44 -38.66 4.36
N ARG A 27 28.13 -38.91 5.48
CA ARG A 27 28.54 -37.85 6.43
C ARG A 27 29.50 -36.84 5.82
N ASN A 28 30.36 -37.27 4.89
CA ASN A 28 31.32 -36.42 4.21
C ASN A 28 30.72 -35.69 2.98
N GLY A 29 29.47 -35.98 2.60
CA GLY A 29 28.82 -35.38 1.43
C GLY A 29 29.19 -36.05 0.09
N ASN A 30 29.88 -37.19 0.13
CA ASN A 30 30.29 -37.99 -1.02
C ASN A 30 29.13 -38.92 -1.42
N TYR A 31 28.07 -38.32 -1.95
CA TYR A 31 26.82 -39.02 -2.22
C TYR A 31 26.88 -39.95 -3.44
N ASP A 32 27.71 -39.66 -4.43
CA ASP A 32 27.88 -40.53 -5.61
C ASP A 32 28.46 -41.89 -5.20
N GLU A 33 29.53 -41.88 -4.40
CA GLU A 33 30.16 -43.09 -3.89
C GLU A 33 29.24 -43.88 -2.96
N ALA A 34 28.46 -43.18 -2.12
CA ALA A 34 27.47 -43.84 -1.26
C ALA A 34 26.39 -44.57 -2.07
N LEU A 35 25.92 -43.97 -3.17
CA LEU A 35 24.93 -44.58 -4.06
C LEU A 35 25.50 -45.72 -4.90
N ASP A 36 26.79 -45.67 -5.26
CA ASP A 36 27.46 -46.79 -5.94
C ASP A 36 27.58 -48.01 -5.01
N LEU A 37 27.88 -47.78 -3.71
CA LEU A 37 27.88 -48.84 -2.69
C LEU A 37 26.49 -49.44 -2.48
N GLU A 38 25.44 -48.60 -2.46
CA GLU A 38 24.05 -49.05 -2.38
C GLU A 38 23.67 -49.96 -3.56
N ALA A 39 23.96 -49.52 -4.79
CA ALA A 39 23.67 -50.28 -5.99
C ALA A 39 24.42 -51.62 -6.02
N PHE A 40 25.66 -51.64 -5.54
CA PHE A 40 26.46 -52.85 -5.40
C PHE A 40 25.83 -53.86 -4.43
N VAL A 41 25.44 -53.41 -3.22
CA VAL A 41 24.83 -54.29 -2.21
C VAL A 41 23.43 -54.75 -2.62
N CYS A 42 22.63 -53.89 -3.27
CA CYS A 42 21.34 -54.28 -3.84
C CYS A 42 21.51 -55.37 -4.91
N LYS A 43 22.46 -55.20 -5.84
CA LYS A 43 22.78 -56.24 -6.83
C LYS A 43 23.23 -57.54 -6.15
N LEU A 44 24.09 -57.47 -5.14
CA LEU A 44 24.55 -58.64 -4.40
C LEU A 44 23.39 -59.38 -3.69
N SER A 45 22.46 -58.64 -3.09
CA SER A 45 21.26 -59.18 -2.44
C SER A 45 20.35 -59.93 -3.43
N THR A 46 20.15 -59.37 -4.63
CA THR A 46 19.35 -60.05 -5.68
C THR A 46 20.02 -61.31 -6.21
N MET A 47 21.34 -61.33 -6.31
CA MET A 47 22.11 -62.50 -6.76
C MET A 47 22.14 -63.61 -5.71
N HIS A 48 22.04 -63.26 -4.41
CA HIS A 48 22.16 -64.20 -3.30
C HIS A 48 21.03 -64.07 -2.27
N PRO A 49 19.77 -64.35 -2.64
CA PRO A 49 18.61 -64.12 -1.77
C PRO A 49 18.55 -65.06 -0.55
N LYS A 50 19.24 -66.21 -0.61
CA LYS A 50 19.21 -67.23 0.45
C LYS A 50 20.20 -66.97 1.60
N LEU A 51 21.11 -66.00 1.46
CA LEU A 51 22.17 -65.75 2.45
C LEU A 51 21.72 -64.67 3.45
N PRO A 52 21.46 -65.01 4.72
CA PRO A 52 20.90 -64.07 5.70
C PRO A 52 21.85 -62.91 6.01
N VAL A 53 23.17 -63.12 5.94
CA VAL A 53 24.18 -62.07 6.16
C VAL A 53 24.09 -60.99 5.07
N ILE A 54 23.88 -61.37 3.81
CA ILE A 54 23.73 -60.42 2.70
C ILE A 54 22.40 -59.67 2.81
N GLN A 55 21.34 -60.35 3.28
CA GLN A 55 20.06 -59.68 3.55
C GLN A 55 20.16 -58.69 4.72
N ALA A 56 20.90 -59.01 5.78
CA ALA A 56 21.18 -58.08 6.88
C ALA A 56 21.99 -56.87 6.39
N LEU A 57 23.03 -57.11 5.60
CA LEU A 57 23.83 -56.06 4.96
C LEU A 57 22.97 -55.11 4.11
N ALA A 58 22.09 -55.67 3.27
CA ALA A 58 21.18 -54.87 2.45
C ALA A 58 20.19 -54.06 3.30
N ALA A 59 19.75 -54.59 4.44
CA ALA A 59 18.88 -53.86 5.37
C ALA A 59 19.62 -52.68 6.03
N GLU A 60 20.87 -52.85 6.45
CA GLU A 60 21.71 -51.78 7.00
C GLU A 60 21.99 -50.68 5.96
N VAL A 61 22.39 -51.05 4.74
CA VAL A 61 22.58 -50.09 3.63
C VAL A 61 21.29 -49.33 3.34
N LYS A 62 20.14 -50.01 3.31
CA LYS A 62 18.83 -49.35 3.12
C LYS A 62 18.53 -48.32 4.22
N GLN A 63 18.90 -48.60 5.48
CA GLN A 63 18.77 -47.63 6.56
C GLN A 63 19.66 -46.40 6.34
N THR A 64 20.90 -46.60 5.88
CA THR A 64 21.81 -45.50 5.51
C THR A 64 21.26 -44.70 4.33
N THR A 65 20.66 -45.34 3.32
CA THR A 65 19.98 -44.66 2.20
C THR A 65 18.80 -43.81 2.67
N GLN A 66 18.03 -44.26 3.66
CA GLN A 66 16.95 -43.46 4.25
C GLN A 66 17.47 -42.23 5.00
N SER A 67 18.61 -42.34 5.67
CA SER A 67 19.31 -41.19 6.28
C SER A 67 19.78 -40.20 5.22
N LEU A 68 20.43 -40.68 4.16
CA LEU A 68 20.84 -39.87 3.01
C LEU A 68 19.64 -39.13 2.39
N LEU A 69 18.54 -39.84 2.13
CA LEU A 69 17.31 -39.26 1.60
C LEU A 69 16.81 -38.10 2.46
N SER A 70 16.78 -38.30 3.78
CA SER A 70 16.35 -37.28 4.74
C SER A 70 17.26 -36.04 4.71
N GLN A 71 18.59 -36.24 4.61
CA GLN A 71 19.56 -35.14 4.49
C GLN A 71 19.40 -34.35 3.17
N LEU A 72 19.17 -35.04 2.05
CA LEU A 72 18.94 -34.44 0.75
C LEU A 72 17.66 -33.57 0.75
N LEU A 73 16.56 -34.10 1.31
CA LEU A 73 15.31 -33.33 1.46
C LEU A 73 15.49 -32.13 2.39
N GLN A 74 16.26 -32.29 3.48
CA GLN A 74 16.56 -31.18 4.38
C GLN A 74 17.39 -30.08 3.70
N LYS A 75 18.33 -30.44 2.82
CA LYS A 75 19.08 -29.46 2.00
C LYS A 75 18.15 -28.68 1.06
N LEU A 76 17.16 -29.33 0.43
CA LEU A 76 16.16 -28.64 -0.39
C LEU A 76 15.27 -27.66 0.40
N ARG A 77 15.12 -27.87 1.72
CA ARG A 77 14.42 -26.97 2.66
C ARG A 77 15.27 -25.77 3.14
N SER A 78 16.42 -25.54 2.52
CA SER A 78 17.29 -24.41 2.84
C SER A 78 17.50 -23.50 1.62
N ARG A 79 18.29 -22.44 1.78
CA ARG A 79 18.67 -21.58 0.65
C ARG A 79 19.65 -22.34 -0.24
N ILE A 80 19.21 -22.69 -1.44
CA ILE A 80 19.95 -23.53 -2.38
C ILE A 80 19.92 -22.93 -3.79
N GLN A 81 21.03 -23.07 -4.52
CA GLN A 81 21.17 -22.61 -5.90
C GLN A 81 20.79 -23.72 -6.90
N LEU A 82 20.44 -23.34 -8.12
CA LEU A 82 20.01 -24.26 -9.18
C LEU A 82 20.97 -25.46 -9.43
N PRO A 83 22.31 -25.28 -9.51
CA PRO A 83 23.21 -26.40 -9.77
C PRO A 83 23.14 -27.49 -8.70
N GLU A 84 23.04 -27.09 -7.43
CA GLU A 84 22.93 -28.06 -6.33
C GLU A 84 21.53 -28.69 -6.28
N CYS A 85 20.47 -27.95 -6.66
CA CYS A 85 19.15 -28.56 -6.84
C CYS A 85 19.19 -29.67 -7.90
N LEU A 86 19.81 -29.42 -9.06
CA LEU A 86 19.97 -30.43 -10.12
C LEU A 86 20.71 -31.68 -9.62
N ARG A 87 21.81 -31.49 -8.87
CA ARG A 87 22.54 -32.59 -8.22
C ARG A 87 21.64 -33.39 -7.27
N ILE A 88 20.96 -32.72 -6.35
CA ILE A 88 20.08 -33.38 -5.37
C ILE A 88 18.96 -34.14 -6.07
N ILE A 89 18.29 -33.54 -7.05
CA ILE A 89 17.24 -34.22 -7.82
C ILE A 89 17.80 -35.41 -8.60
N GLY A 90 19.01 -35.30 -9.15
CA GLY A 90 19.74 -36.42 -9.75
C GLY A 90 19.95 -37.58 -8.75
N TYR A 91 20.34 -37.28 -7.51
CA TYR A 91 20.45 -38.29 -6.45
C TYR A 91 19.11 -38.91 -6.08
N LEU A 92 18.04 -38.11 -5.97
CA LEU A 92 16.69 -38.63 -5.70
C LEU A 92 16.20 -39.58 -6.80
N ARG A 93 16.47 -39.25 -8.08
CA ARG A 93 16.18 -40.12 -9.22
C ARG A 93 16.98 -41.43 -9.15
N ARG A 94 18.27 -41.36 -8.79
CA ARG A 94 19.14 -42.55 -8.61
C ARG A 94 18.67 -43.46 -7.47
N ILE A 95 18.21 -42.89 -6.36
CA ILE A 95 17.66 -43.63 -5.21
C ILE A 95 16.41 -44.42 -5.61
N GLY A 96 15.62 -43.93 -6.58
CA GLY A 96 14.51 -44.69 -7.17
C GLY A 96 13.33 -44.95 -6.23
N VAL A 97 13.24 -44.26 -5.08
CA VAL A 97 12.15 -44.40 -4.11
C VAL A 97 10.89 -43.62 -4.53
N PHE A 98 11.05 -42.58 -5.34
CA PHE A 98 9.98 -41.71 -5.81
C PHE A 98 9.80 -41.83 -7.33
N SER A 99 8.56 -41.82 -7.78
CA SER A 99 8.22 -41.53 -9.18
C SER A 99 8.57 -40.09 -9.55
N GLU A 100 8.68 -39.79 -10.84
CA GLU A 100 9.01 -38.43 -11.30
C GLU A 100 7.99 -37.39 -10.80
N TYR A 101 6.70 -37.75 -10.75
CA TYR A 101 5.65 -36.91 -10.17
C TYR A 101 5.87 -36.66 -8.67
N GLU A 102 6.23 -37.70 -7.90
CA GLU A 102 6.53 -37.56 -6.48
C GLU A 102 7.78 -36.71 -6.22
N ILE A 103 8.81 -36.81 -7.07
CA ILE A 103 10.00 -35.96 -6.99
C ILE A 103 9.62 -34.49 -7.17
N ARG A 104 8.81 -34.16 -8.19
CA ARG A 104 8.29 -32.80 -8.42
C ARG A 104 7.52 -32.28 -7.20
N LEU A 105 6.64 -33.11 -6.63
CA LEU A 105 5.86 -32.76 -5.45
C LEU A 105 6.75 -32.55 -4.22
N GLN A 106 7.72 -33.43 -3.98
CA GLN A 106 8.66 -33.32 -2.86
C GLN A 106 9.54 -32.08 -3.00
N PHE A 107 9.98 -31.75 -4.21
CA PHE A 107 10.71 -30.51 -4.48
C PHE A 107 9.86 -29.30 -4.05
N LEU A 108 8.64 -29.15 -4.58
CA LEU A 108 7.77 -28.02 -4.25
C LEU A 108 7.45 -27.95 -2.74
N ARG A 109 7.17 -29.08 -2.09
CA ARG A 109 6.94 -29.15 -0.63
C ARG A 109 8.16 -28.70 0.17
N CYS A 110 9.36 -29.11 -0.24
CA CYS A 110 10.58 -28.69 0.46
C CYS A 110 10.86 -27.20 0.26
N ARG A 111 10.64 -26.68 -0.96
CA ARG A 111 10.78 -25.24 -1.23
C ARG A 111 9.72 -24.42 -0.49
N GLU A 112 8.49 -24.91 -0.41
CA GLU A 112 7.42 -24.28 0.38
C GLU A 112 7.75 -24.24 1.87
N ALA A 113 8.18 -25.35 2.46
CA ALA A 113 8.59 -25.36 3.88
C ALA A 113 9.71 -24.36 4.17
N TRP A 114 10.66 -24.21 3.24
CA TRP A 114 11.69 -23.18 3.32
C TRP A 114 11.12 -21.75 3.25
N LEU A 115 10.21 -21.49 2.31
CA LEU A 115 9.55 -20.20 2.16
C LEU A 115 8.72 -19.84 3.40
N THR A 116 7.96 -20.80 3.95
CA THR A 116 7.18 -20.61 5.17
C THR A 116 8.07 -20.25 6.35
N GLY A 117 9.19 -20.96 6.54
CA GLY A 117 10.14 -20.64 7.62
C GLY A 117 10.67 -19.21 7.54
N ILE A 118 10.97 -18.70 6.33
CA ILE A 118 11.41 -17.31 6.14
C ILE A 118 10.32 -16.30 6.54
N ILE A 119 9.05 -16.60 6.22
CA ILE A 119 7.92 -15.72 6.56
C ILE A 119 7.64 -15.74 8.07
N GLU A 120 7.78 -16.91 8.71
CA GLU A 120 7.61 -17.08 10.16
C GLU A 120 8.65 -16.29 10.97
N ASP A 121 9.86 -16.11 10.42
CA ASP A 121 10.93 -15.32 11.04
C ASP A 121 10.66 -13.80 11.02
N LEU A 122 9.63 -13.32 10.32
CA LEU A 122 9.33 -11.90 10.24
C LEU A 122 8.70 -11.33 11.50
N ASP A 123 9.03 -10.08 11.81
CA ASP A 123 8.43 -9.38 12.93
C ASP A 123 6.95 -9.09 12.66
N GLN A 124 6.08 -9.76 13.41
CA GLN A 124 4.63 -9.62 13.30
C GLN A 124 4.08 -8.44 14.13
N ARG A 125 4.92 -7.74 14.90
CA ARG A 125 4.48 -6.62 15.76
C ARG A 125 3.98 -5.42 14.94
N ASN A 126 4.65 -5.14 13.82
CA ASN A 126 4.28 -4.06 12.91
C ASN A 126 3.65 -4.65 11.62
N PRO A 127 2.33 -4.50 11.42
CA PRO A 127 1.64 -5.03 10.24
C PRO A 127 2.22 -4.51 8.91
N TYR A 128 2.69 -3.26 8.87
CA TYR A 128 3.28 -2.68 7.66
C TYR A 128 4.61 -3.35 7.30
N GLU A 129 5.54 -3.44 8.26
CA GLU A 129 6.85 -4.05 8.02
C GLU A 129 6.72 -5.55 7.73
N TYR A 130 5.78 -6.24 8.39
CA TYR A 130 5.47 -7.63 8.07
C TYR A 130 4.99 -7.80 6.63
N LEU A 131 4.00 -7.01 6.18
CA LEU A 131 3.48 -7.07 4.81
C LEU A 131 4.56 -6.73 3.78
N LYS A 132 5.33 -5.67 4.03
CA LYS A 132 6.44 -5.25 3.17
C LYS A 132 7.50 -6.34 3.04
N GLY A 133 7.89 -6.96 4.16
CA GLY A 133 8.76 -8.12 4.19
C GLY A 133 8.18 -9.24 3.34
N MET A 134 6.96 -9.70 3.64
CA MET A 134 6.29 -10.77 2.92
C MET A 134 6.24 -10.55 1.39
N ILE A 135 5.90 -9.34 0.93
CA ILE A 135 5.89 -8.98 -0.50
C ILE A 135 7.29 -9.10 -1.11
N GLN A 136 8.32 -8.58 -0.42
CA GLN A 136 9.70 -8.67 -0.85
C GLN A 136 10.16 -10.14 -0.97
N TYR A 137 9.85 -10.99 0.00
CA TYR A 137 10.21 -12.42 -0.05
C TYR A 137 9.51 -13.14 -1.19
N GLN A 138 8.22 -12.88 -1.38
CA GLN A 138 7.48 -13.47 -2.48
C GLN A 138 8.09 -13.06 -3.83
N ARG A 139 8.44 -11.78 -3.99
CA ARG A 139 9.08 -11.29 -5.21
C ARG A 139 10.41 -11.98 -5.49
N THR A 140 11.27 -12.11 -4.49
CA THR A 140 12.62 -12.66 -4.69
C THR A 140 12.60 -14.18 -4.79
N HIS A 141 11.94 -14.88 -3.87
CA HIS A 141 12.12 -16.32 -3.70
C HIS A 141 11.08 -17.18 -4.43
N LEU A 142 9.84 -16.70 -4.60
CA LEU A 142 8.85 -17.47 -5.37
C LEU A 142 9.29 -17.62 -6.82
N PHE A 143 9.80 -16.53 -7.41
CA PHE A 143 10.32 -16.53 -8.77
C PHE A 143 11.49 -17.50 -8.94
N ASP A 144 12.43 -17.51 -7.99
CA ASP A 144 13.55 -18.46 -7.99
C ASP A 144 13.07 -19.91 -7.95
N VAL A 145 12.10 -20.24 -7.09
CA VAL A 145 11.56 -21.60 -6.98
C VAL A 145 10.89 -22.04 -8.28
N VAL A 146 10.11 -21.16 -8.91
CA VAL A 146 9.48 -21.50 -10.19
C VAL A 146 10.51 -21.70 -11.29
N ASN A 147 11.53 -20.85 -11.38
CA ASN A 147 12.60 -21.03 -12.37
C ASN A 147 13.41 -22.30 -12.10
N GLN A 148 13.69 -22.61 -10.83
CA GLN A 148 14.35 -23.86 -10.45
C GLN A 148 13.53 -25.06 -10.90
N TYR A 149 12.21 -25.07 -10.61
CA TYR A 149 11.32 -26.14 -11.03
C TYR A 149 11.32 -26.30 -12.55
N ARG A 150 11.15 -25.20 -13.30
CA ARG A 150 11.16 -25.25 -14.77
C ARG A 150 12.49 -25.78 -15.30
N ALA A 151 13.62 -25.32 -14.78
CA ALA A 151 14.93 -25.79 -15.23
C ALA A 151 15.20 -27.27 -14.92
N ILE A 152 14.67 -27.80 -13.81
CA ILE A 152 14.88 -29.19 -13.39
C ILE A 152 13.97 -30.17 -14.15
N PHE A 153 12.77 -29.73 -14.52
CA PHE A 153 11.69 -30.59 -15.03
C PHE A 153 11.20 -30.22 -16.45
N ALA A 154 11.83 -29.26 -17.15
CA ALA A 154 11.44 -28.87 -18.52
C ALA A 154 11.64 -29.99 -19.57
N ASP A 155 12.60 -30.89 -19.35
CA ASP A 155 13.00 -31.92 -20.32
C ASP A 155 12.04 -33.14 -20.38
N ASP A 156 10.97 -33.17 -19.60
CA ASP A 156 9.95 -34.24 -19.68
C ASP A 156 8.96 -34.05 -20.85
N THR A 157 9.18 -33.05 -21.71
CA THR A 157 8.47 -32.84 -22.99
C THR A 157 8.89 -33.84 -24.07
N SER A 158 8.95 -35.12 -23.70
CA SER A 158 9.02 -36.24 -24.63
C SER A 158 7.68 -36.44 -25.34
N GLY A 159 7.35 -35.53 -26.26
CA GLY A 159 6.47 -35.71 -27.44
C GLY A 159 5.06 -36.33 -27.25
N SER A 160 4.60 -36.55 -26.03
CA SER A 160 3.32 -37.15 -25.70
C SER A 160 2.54 -36.14 -24.89
N GLU A 161 1.36 -35.79 -25.39
CA GLU A 161 0.43 -34.81 -24.82
C GLU A 161 -0.08 -35.19 -23.41
N GLU A 162 0.41 -36.29 -22.83
CA GLU A 162 0.11 -36.79 -21.48
C GLU A 162 1.13 -36.33 -20.42
N ASN A 163 2.25 -35.70 -20.80
CA ASN A 163 3.36 -35.31 -19.90
C ASN A 163 3.40 -33.80 -19.56
N PHE A 164 2.25 -33.13 -19.44
CA PHE A 164 2.20 -31.87 -18.70
C PHE A 164 2.35 -32.21 -17.21
N ASP A 165 2.90 -31.33 -16.37
CA ASP A 165 3.06 -31.59 -14.92
C ASP A 165 1.72 -31.72 -14.15
N GLY A 166 0.61 -31.97 -14.85
CA GLY A 166 -0.75 -31.98 -14.33
C GLY A 166 -1.24 -30.60 -13.89
N GLY A 167 -0.52 -29.53 -14.24
CA GLY A 167 -0.73 -28.20 -13.68
C GLY A 167 -0.21 -28.09 -12.24
N LEU A 168 0.70 -28.97 -11.78
CA LEU A 168 1.20 -29.00 -10.41
C LEU A 168 1.88 -27.69 -10.03
N LEU A 169 2.81 -27.19 -10.86
CA LEU A 169 3.47 -25.90 -10.62
C LEU A 169 2.46 -24.75 -10.58
N PHE A 170 1.50 -24.77 -11.49
CA PHE A 170 0.45 -23.75 -11.54
C PHE A 170 -0.41 -23.78 -10.27
N SER A 171 -0.90 -24.95 -9.88
CA SER A 171 -1.70 -25.15 -8.67
C SER A 171 -0.93 -24.75 -7.41
N TRP A 172 0.34 -25.13 -7.31
CA TRP A 172 1.20 -24.74 -6.19
C TRP A 172 1.41 -23.23 -6.14
N THR A 173 1.70 -22.60 -7.28
CA THR A 173 1.94 -21.16 -7.29
C THR A 173 0.66 -20.36 -7.02
N MET A 174 -0.48 -20.84 -7.54
CA MET A 174 -1.78 -20.26 -7.24
C MET A 174 -2.13 -20.39 -5.75
N HIS A 175 -1.75 -21.49 -5.10
CA HIS A 175 -1.86 -21.63 -3.65
C HIS A 175 -1.06 -20.55 -2.90
N GLN A 176 0.20 -20.30 -3.30
CA GLN A 176 1.03 -19.25 -2.70
C GLN A 176 0.42 -17.86 -2.87
N ILE A 177 -0.05 -17.52 -4.08
CA ILE A 177 -0.71 -16.23 -4.35
C ILE A 177 -2.00 -16.10 -3.53
N THR A 178 -2.80 -17.16 -3.45
CA THR A 178 -4.04 -17.15 -2.67
C THR A 178 -3.77 -16.94 -1.17
N SER A 179 -2.71 -17.56 -0.63
CA SER A 179 -2.26 -17.36 0.75
C SER A 179 -1.84 -15.90 0.98
N HIS A 180 -1.06 -15.33 0.06
CA HIS A 180 -0.64 -13.93 0.10
C HIS A 180 -1.81 -12.95 0.12
N LEU A 181 -2.79 -13.13 -0.77
CA LEU A 181 -3.98 -12.29 -0.85
C LEU A 181 -4.85 -12.39 0.41
N LYS A 182 -4.95 -13.58 1.01
CA LYS A 182 -5.63 -13.77 2.30
C LYS A 182 -4.95 -12.98 3.42
N THR A 183 -3.62 -13.02 3.49
CA THR A 183 -2.86 -12.26 4.49
C THR A 183 -3.02 -10.76 4.30
N LEU A 184 -2.96 -10.27 3.05
CA LEU A 184 -3.24 -8.87 2.73
C LEU A 184 -4.64 -8.45 3.20
N LYS A 185 -5.67 -9.25 2.89
CA LYS A 185 -7.05 -8.96 3.30
C LYS A 185 -7.21 -8.81 4.83
N VAL A 186 -6.46 -9.59 5.61
CA VAL A 186 -6.53 -9.55 7.09
C VAL A 186 -5.74 -8.38 7.68
N LEU A 187 -4.61 -8.01 7.08
CA LEU A 187 -3.68 -7.04 7.66
C LEU A 187 -3.82 -5.62 7.11
N LEU A 188 -4.28 -5.43 5.87
CA LEU A 188 -4.49 -4.10 5.29
C LEU A 188 -5.39 -3.18 6.14
N PRO A 189 -6.49 -3.66 6.75
CA PRO A 189 -7.33 -2.82 7.61
C PRO A 189 -6.63 -2.30 8.89
N LYS A 190 -5.47 -2.87 9.26
CA LYS A 190 -4.68 -2.43 10.41
C LYS A 190 -3.71 -1.29 10.08
N ILE A 191 -3.52 -0.99 8.80
CA ILE A 191 -2.67 0.11 8.34
C ILE A 191 -3.44 1.42 8.45
N THR A 192 -2.89 2.38 9.17
CA THR A 192 -3.56 3.67 9.48
C THR A 192 -3.04 4.84 8.67
N GLU A 193 -2.06 4.61 7.78
CA GLU A 193 -1.39 5.65 7.00
C GLU A 193 -1.58 5.38 5.51
N GLY A 194 -2.06 6.37 4.78
CA GLY A 194 -2.32 6.21 3.35
C GLY A 194 -1.06 6.15 2.50
N GLY A 195 0.01 6.84 2.92
CA GLY A 195 1.32 6.71 2.27
C GLY A 195 1.86 5.27 2.34
N SER A 196 1.66 4.62 3.50
CA SER A 196 2.01 3.21 3.71
C SER A 196 1.16 2.28 2.85
N LEU A 197 -0.15 2.53 2.71
CA LEU A 197 -1.02 1.80 1.78
C LEU A 197 -0.58 1.95 0.32
N SER A 198 -0.27 3.18 -0.13
CA SER A 198 0.22 3.44 -1.49
C SER A 198 1.50 2.67 -1.77
N ASN A 199 2.49 2.75 -0.87
CA ASN A 199 3.75 2.04 -1.06
C ASN A 199 3.56 0.51 -1.10
N LEU A 200 2.71 -0.05 -0.23
CA LEU A 200 2.39 -1.48 -0.28
C LEU A 200 1.74 -1.89 -1.60
N LEU A 201 0.82 -1.05 -2.13
CA LEU A 201 0.19 -1.30 -3.43
C LEU A 201 1.24 -1.34 -4.55
N ASP A 202 2.15 -0.37 -4.59
CA ASP A 202 3.23 -0.31 -5.59
C ASP A 202 4.13 -1.56 -5.53
N GLN A 203 4.53 -1.97 -4.32
CA GLN A 203 5.32 -3.19 -4.13
C GLN A 203 4.56 -4.45 -4.58
N CYS A 204 3.27 -4.55 -4.26
CA CYS A 204 2.42 -5.66 -4.70
C CYS A 204 2.27 -5.68 -6.22
N MET A 205 2.01 -4.53 -6.86
CA MET A 205 1.88 -4.40 -8.31
C MET A 205 3.18 -4.79 -9.02
N TYR A 206 4.32 -4.35 -8.50
CA TYR A 206 5.63 -4.71 -9.02
C TYR A 206 5.92 -6.21 -8.85
N CYS A 207 5.61 -6.78 -7.68
CA CYS A 207 5.74 -8.22 -7.44
C CYS A 207 4.87 -9.05 -8.39
N ALA A 208 3.60 -8.67 -8.57
CA ALA A 208 2.66 -9.34 -9.45
C ALA A 208 3.07 -9.25 -10.93
N MET A 209 3.59 -8.10 -11.36
CA MET A 209 4.15 -7.92 -12.71
C MET A 209 5.35 -8.85 -12.95
N GLY A 210 6.25 -9.00 -11.97
CA GLY A 210 7.37 -9.95 -12.07
C GLY A 210 6.91 -11.41 -12.24
N LEU A 211 5.86 -11.80 -11.53
CA LEU A 211 5.25 -13.13 -11.65
C LEU A 211 4.42 -13.31 -12.94
N GLY A 212 4.05 -12.21 -13.60
CA GLY A 212 3.43 -12.21 -14.92
C GLY A 212 4.27 -12.91 -16.00
N TRP A 213 5.61 -12.86 -15.90
CA TRP A 213 6.53 -13.58 -16.81
C TRP A 213 6.38 -15.10 -16.72
N VAL A 214 5.81 -15.58 -15.61
CA VAL A 214 5.57 -17.00 -15.32
C VAL A 214 4.11 -17.37 -15.61
N GLY A 215 3.29 -16.42 -16.07
CA GLY A 215 1.86 -16.60 -16.36
C GLY A 215 0.95 -16.42 -15.13
N LEU A 216 1.42 -15.75 -14.09
CA LEU A 216 0.75 -15.65 -12.78
C LEU A 216 0.55 -14.20 -12.34
N ASP A 217 0.04 -13.37 -13.25
CA ASP A 217 -0.28 -11.98 -12.95
C ASP A 217 -1.58 -11.87 -12.14
N PHE A 218 -1.46 -11.46 -10.88
CA PHE A 218 -2.59 -11.25 -9.96
C PHE A 218 -2.92 -9.77 -9.72
N ARG A 219 -2.40 -8.85 -10.53
CA ARG A 219 -2.68 -7.40 -10.37
C ARG A 219 -4.17 -7.09 -10.38
N GLY A 220 -4.96 -7.82 -11.17
CA GLY A 220 -6.42 -7.66 -11.21
C GLY A 220 -7.15 -7.96 -9.88
N MET A 221 -6.50 -8.67 -8.95
CA MET A 221 -7.08 -9.02 -7.65
C MET A 221 -6.75 -7.98 -6.55
N LEU A 222 -5.73 -7.15 -6.76
CA LEU A 222 -5.24 -6.19 -5.77
C LEU A 222 -6.19 -4.99 -5.53
N PRO A 223 -6.78 -4.34 -6.57
CA PRO A 223 -7.59 -3.13 -6.37
C PRO A 223 -8.69 -3.30 -5.32
N SER A 224 -9.45 -4.39 -5.39
CA SER A 224 -10.56 -4.64 -4.45
C SER A 224 -10.12 -4.66 -2.97
N LEU A 225 -8.93 -5.18 -2.67
CA LEU A 225 -8.40 -5.25 -1.31
C LEU A 225 -7.94 -3.89 -0.79
N PHE A 226 -7.27 -3.11 -1.65
CA PHE A 226 -6.75 -1.80 -1.29
C PHE A 226 -7.86 -0.74 -1.27
N GLU A 227 -8.85 -0.82 -2.16
CA GLU A 227 -10.02 0.03 -2.14
C GLU A 227 -10.80 -0.11 -0.81
N GLU A 228 -11.03 -1.35 -0.36
CA GLU A 228 -11.66 -1.60 0.94
C GLU A 228 -10.86 -0.99 2.10
N ALA A 229 -9.53 -1.13 2.08
CA ALA A 229 -8.65 -0.56 3.10
C ALA A 229 -8.67 0.98 3.11
N VAL A 230 -8.61 1.62 1.94
CA VAL A 230 -8.67 3.09 1.80
C VAL A 230 -10.01 3.63 2.28
N LEU A 231 -11.12 2.98 1.91
CA LEU A 231 -12.45 3.37 2.37
C LEU A 231 -12.56 3.31 3.90
N ASN A 232 -12.08 2.21 4.50
CA ASN A 232 -12.08 2.05 5.95
C ASN A 232 -11.21 3.10 6.66
N LEU A 233 -10.03 3.41 6.11
CA LEU A 233 -9.15 4.46 6.62
C LEU A 233 -9.86 5.83 6.63
N PHE A 234 -10.43 6.22 5.50
CA PHE A 234 -11.11 7.51 5.37
C PHE A 234 -12.33 7.59 6.28
N SER A 235 -13.18 6.55 6.30
CA SER A 235 -14.40 6.52 7.13
C SER A 235 -14.08 6.57 8.63
N LYS A 236 -13.01 5.88 9.07
CA LYS A 236 -12.52 5.94 10.46
C LYS A 236 -12.03 7.34 10.84
N ASN A 237 -11.24 7.98 9.97
CA ASN A 237 -10.73 9.33 10.22
C ASN A 237 -11.87 10.36 10.23
N MET A 238 -12.85 10.22 9.33
CA MET A 238 -14.04 11.07 9.29
C MET A 238 -14.90 10.91 10.55
N SER A 239 -15.13 9.67 11.00
CA SER A 239 -15.86 9.38 12.24
C SER A 239 -15.16 10.01 13.45
N THR A 240 -13.84 9.86 13.54
CA THR A 240 -13.02 10.47 14.60
C THR A 240 -13.14 12.01 14.59
N ALA A 241 -13.14 12.64 13.41
CA ALA A 241 -13.31 14.09 13.28
C ALA A 241 -14.69 14.55 13.78
N VAL A 242 -15.76 13.82 13.48
CA VAL A 242 -17.12 14.09 13.96
C VAL A 242 -17.23 13.89 15.47
N GLU A 243 -16.67 12.81 16.01
CA GLU A 243 -16.68 12.53 17.46
C GLU A 243 -15.95 13.64 18.24
N ASN A 244 -14.78 14.06 17.76
CA ASN A 244 -14.02 15.16 18.35
C ASN A 244 -14.79 16.49 18.29
N PHE A 245 -15.47 16.77 17.18
CA PHE A 245 -16.36 17.93 17.06
C PHE A 245 -17.46 17.90 18.13
N GLN A 246 -18.16 16.78 18.28
CA GLN A 246 -19.25 16.62 19.24
C GLN A 246 -18.78 16.81 20.68
N LEU A 247 -17.64 16.20 21.04
CA LEU A 247 -17.03 16.35 22.36
C LEU A 247 -16.69 17.81 22.65
N VAL A 248 -16.08 18.52 21.70
CA VAL A 248 -15.70 19.92 21.87
C VAL A 248 -16.94 20.81 21.92
N LEU A 249 -17.98 20.54 21.12
CA LEU A 249 -19.24 21.28 21.14
C LEU A 249 -19.96 21.15 22.49
N ASP A 250 -20.04 19.93 23.05
CA ASP A 250 -20.74 19.67 24.31
C ASP A 250 -20.08 20.30 25.53
N SER A 251 -18.75 20.44 25.47
CA SER A 251 -17.94 21.07 26.51
C SER A 251 -17.65 22.56 26.26
N HIS A 252 -18.09 23.11 25.11
CA HIS A 252 -17.78 24.47 24.69
C HIS A 252 -18.39 25.52 25.62
N ARG A 253 -17.61 26.56 25.92
CA ARG A 253 -18.07 27.73 26.69
C ARG A 253 -18.21 28.92 25.76
N TRP A 254 -19.44 29.43 25.63
CA TRP A 254 -19.79 30.55 24.77
C TRP A 254 -19.36 31.89 25.37
N VAL A 255 -18.07 32.18 25.26
CA VAL A 255 -17.47 33.45 25.69
C VAL A 255 -16.83 34.12 24.47
N PRO A 256 -16.94 35.45 24.31
CA PRO A 256 -16.23 36.15 23.25
C PRO A 256 -14.73 35.89 23.35
N LEU A 257 -14.15 35.32 22.29
CA LEU A 257 -12.71 35.14 22.19
C LEU A 257 -12.07 36.47 21.74
N PRO A 258 -10.83 36.76 22.13
CA PRO A 258 -10.10 37.91 21.61
C PRO A 258 -10.00 37.79 20.09
N VAL A 259 -10.28 38.87 19.36
CA VAL A 259 -10.08 38.92 17.92
C VAL A 259 -8.60 38.65 17.65
N VAL A 260 -8.31 37.55 16.95
CA VAL A 260 -6.94 37.25 16.54
C VAL A 260 -6.64 38.16 15.35
N GLY A 261 -5.94 39.26 15.61
CA GLY A 261 -5.59 40.27 14.62
C GLY A 261 -4.61 39.73 13.59
N PHE A 262 -5.11 39.07 12.55
CA PHE A 262 -4.37 38.90 11.31
C PHE A 262 -4.80 40.01 10.35
N PRO A 263 -3.87 40.82 9.80
CA PRO A 263 -4.22 41.85 8.86
C PRO A 263 -4.86 41.20 7.62
N ALA A 264 -6.11 41.57 7.32
CA ALA A 264 -6.86 41.12 6.15
C ALA A 264 -6.32 41.66 4.80
N ASN A 265 -5.06 42.08 4.75
CA ASN A 265 -4.40 42.61 3.58
C ASN A 265 -3.12 41.81 3.31
N ASN A 266 -3.29 40.61 2.78
CA ASN A 266 -2.37 40.00 1.84
C ASN A 266 -3.19 39.10 0.91
N ILE A 267 -3.97 39.75 0.03
CA ILE A 267 -4.30 39.17 -1.28
C ILE A 267 -3.03 39.33 -2.13
N GLY A 268 -1.98 38.62 -1.74
CA GLY A 268 -0.74 38.51 -2.50
C GLY A 268 -0.62 37.05 -2.85
N GLU A 269 -0.86 36.74 -4.13
CA GLU A 269 -0.61 35.46 -4.80
C GLU A 269 -0.31 34.30 -3.84
N GLU A 270 -1.33 33.77 -3.16
CA GLU A 270 -1.23 32.44 -2.58
C GLU A 270 -1.02 31.51 -3.77
N SER A 271 0.18 30.95 -3.87
CA SER A 271 0.45 29.77 -4.70
C SER A 271 -0.74 28.85 -4.54
N GLN A 272 -1.40 28.50 -5.65
CA GLN A 272 -2.63 27.71 -5.70
C GLN A 272 -2.51 26.31 -5.07
N GLU A 273 -1.51 26.02 -4.26
CA GLU A 273 -1.17 24.71 -3.71
C GLU A 273 -1.61 24.54 -2.25
N ASP A 274 -1.68 25.59 -1.44
CA ASP A 274 -1.94 25.47 0.00
C ASP A 274 -3.38 25.78 0.40
N VAL A 275 -4.20 24.72 0.55
CA VAL A 275 -5.54 24.82 1.15
C VAL A 275 -5.40 24.85 2.68
N THR A 276 -5.00 25.99 3.22
CA THR A 276 -4.95 26.19 4.68
C THR A 276 -6.35 26.47 5.25
N PRO A 277 -6.67 25.99 6.48
CA PRO A 277 -7.93 26.33 7.13
C PRO A 277 -8.02 27.86 7.34
N PRO A 278 -9.14 28.51 6.98
CA PRO A 278 -9.29 29.94 7.18
C PRO A 278 -9.12 30.36 8.64
N SER A 279 -8.32 31.39 8.90
CA SER A 279 -8.01 31.90 10.25
C SER A 279 -9.26 32.30 11.05
N TYR A 280 -10.35 32.64 10.35
CA TYR A 280 -11.67 32.88 10.91
C TYR A 280 -12.25 31.70 11.73
N LEU A 281 -11.84 30.46 11.44
CA LEU A 281 -12.27 29.29 12.21
C LEU A 281 -11.68 29.24 13.63
N MET A 282 -10.62 30.01 13.93
CA MET A 282 -10.05 30.09 15.28
C MET A 282 -11.04 30.64 16.31
N GLU A 283 -11.97 31.48 15.88
CA GLU A 283 -13.07 32.01 16.71
C GLU A 283 -14.15 30.94 16.99
N HIS A 284 -14.01 29.77 16.37
CA HIS A 284 -14.99 28.69 16.34
C HIS A 284 -14.33 27.33 16.66
N PRO A 285 -13.86 27.11 17.91
CA PRO A 285 -13.05 25.93 18.26
C PRO A 285 -13.66 24.57 17.88
N PRO A 286 -14.98 24.31 18.05
CA PRO A 286 -15.56 23.05 17.59
C PRO A 286 -15.33 22.81 16.09
N LEU A 287 -15.64 23.81 15.25
CA LEU A 287 -15.48 23.70 13.80
C LEU A 287 -14.01 23.65 13.36
N ALA A 288 -13.11 24.35 14.06
CA ALA A 288 -11.67 24.26 13.80
C ALA A 288 -11.15 22.82 14.00
N VAL A 289 -11.54 22.16 15.10
CA VAL A 289 -11.16 20.77 15.37
C VAL A 289 -11.72 19.82 14.30
N PHE A 290 -12.96 20.03 13.88
CA PHE A 290 -13.55 19.26 12.78
C PHE A 290 -12.78 19.40 11.47
N VAL A 291 -12.51 20.64 11.04
CA VAL A 291 -11.77 20.92 9.79
C VAL A 291 -10.36 20.34 9.85
N ASN A 292 -9.66 20.44 10.98
CA ASN A 292 -8.36 19.81 11.14
C ASN A 292 -8.45 18.29 10.95
N GLY A 293 -9.47 17.64 11.53
CA GLY A 293 -9.71 16.22 11.34
C GLY A 293 -10.01 15.84 9.89
N VAL A 294 -10.83 16.64 9.18
CA VAL A 294 -11.08 16.45 7.73
C VAL A 294 -9.79 16.61 6.93
N SER A 295 -8.98 17.62 7.22
CA SER A 295 -7.69 17.85 6.55
C SER A 295 -6.74 16.69 6.77
N THR A 296 -6.65 16.15 8.00
CA THR A 296 -5.90 14.92 8.27
C THR A 296 -6.43 13.74 7.45
N ALA A 297 -7.76 13.53 7.41
CA ALA A 297 -8.36 12.46 6.61
C ALA A 297 -8.03 12.59 5.11
N MET A 298 -8.05 13.81 4.56
CA MET A 298 -7.70 14.10 3.16
C MET A 298 -6.23 13.92 2.88
N ASN A 299 -5.35 14.31 3.83
CA ASN A 299 -3.91 14.13 3.70
C ASN A 299 -3.53 12.64 3.67
N GLU A 300 -4.18 11.81 4.49
CA GLU A 300 -4.03 10.37 4.43
C GLU A 300 -4.63 9.78 3.15
N LEU A 301 -5.75 10.29 2.66
CA LEU A 301 -6.38 9.79 1.43
C LEU A 301 -5.56 10.08 0.17
N ARG A 302 -4.98 11.29 0.07
CA ARG A 302 -4.29 11.80 -1.13
C ARG A 302 -3.28 10.84 -1.77
N PRO A 303 -2.32 10.22 -1.04
CA PRO A 303 -1.36 9.31 -1.64
C PRO A 303 -2.00 8.02 -2.17
N CYS A 304 -3.16 7.62 -1.66
CA CYS A 304 -3.80 6.35 -1.98
C CYS A 304 -5.26 6.56 -2.39
N ALA A 305 -5.57 7.46 -3.33
CA ALA A 305 -6.93 7.83 -3.72
C ALA A 305 -7.39 7.10 -5.01
N PRO A 306 -8.12 5.97 -4.95
CA PRO A 306 -8.60 5.27 -6.13
C PRO A 306 -9.75 6.04 -6.80
N ILE A 307 -9.66 6.22 -8.12
CA ILE A 307 -10.68 6.92 -8.91
C ILE A 307 -12.06 6.24 -8.78
N SER A 308 -12.07 4.91 -8.67
CA SER A 308 -13.27 4.08 -8.46
C SER A 308 -14.05 4.46 -7.19
N LEU A 309 -13.36 4.93 -6.14
CA LEU A 309 -13.98 5.29 -4.87
C LEU A 309 -14.47 6.73 -4.79
N LYS A 310 -14.26 7.55 -5.84
CA LYS A 310 -14.62 8.98 -5.85
C LYS A 310 -16.03 9.24 -5.31
N HIS A 311 -17.05 8.56 -5.82
CA HIS A 311 -18.43 8.80 -5.38
C HIS A 311 -18.71 8.27 -3.97
N VAL A 312 -18.12 7.14 -3.60
CA VAL A 312 -18.31 6.51 -2.29
C VAL A 312 -17.70 7.37 -1.19
N LEU A 313 -16.46 7.85 -1.39
CA LEU A 313 -15.77 8.72 -0.44
C LEU A 313 -16.42 10.12 -0.35
N ALA A 314 -16.97 10.62 -1.47
CA ALA A 314 -17.78 11.83 -1.44
C ALA A 314 -19.00 11.68 -0.52
N GLN A 315 -19.69 10.54 -0.59
CA GLN A 315 -20.82 10.25 0.28
C GLN A 315 -20.40 10.13 1.75
N GLU A 316 -19.24 9.53 2.05
CA GLU A 316 -18.71 9.48 3.42
C GLU A 316 -18.41 10.87 3.98
N LEU A 317 -17.84 11.78 3.17
CA LEU A 317 -17.64 13.17 3.58
C LEU A 317 -18.96 13.90 3.82
N ILE A 318 -19.94 13.73 2.92
CA ILE A 318 -21.28 14.31 3.06
C ILE A 318 -21.96 13.82 4.35
N LYS A 319 -21.89 12.52 4.66
CA LYS A 319 -22.41 11.97 5.92
C LYS A 319 -21.74 12.59 7.14
N GLY A 320 -20.42 12.78 7.10
CA GLY A 320 -19.68 13.45 8.17
C GLY A 320 -20.13 14.90 8.40
N LEU A 321 -20.28 15.67 7.31
CA LEU A 321 -20.81 17.03 7.35
C LEU A 321 -22.26 17.07 7.84
N GLN A 322 -23.10 16.12 7.41
CA GLN A 322 -24.47 15.99 7.87
C GLN A 322 -24.53 15.69 9.37
N ALA A 323 -23.68 14.81 9.89
CA ALA A 323 -23.61 14.51 11.31
C ALA A 323 -23.22 15.74 12.16
N VAL A 324 -22.32 16.59 11.67
CA VAL A 324 -22.01 17.89 12.29
C VAL A 324 -23.22 18.81 12.28
N SER A 325 -23.91 18.91 11.14
CA SER A 325 -25.12 19.73 11.01
C SER A 325 -26.23 19.28 11.96
N ASP A 326 -26.49 17.99 12.03
CA ASP A 326 -27.48 17.39 12.94
C ASP A 326 -27.11 17.62 14.40
N SER A 327 -25.81 17.57 14.73
CA SER A 327 -25.30 17.87 16.08
C SER A 327 -25.53 19.32 16.47
N LEU A 328 -25.32 20.28 15.55
CA LEU A 328 -25.62 21.70 15.77
C LEU A 328 -27.12 21.94 15.99
N LEU A 329 -27.97 21.35 15.14
CA LEU A 329 -29.42 21.46 15.29
C LEU A 329 -29.90 20.87 16.61
N ARG A 330 -29.36 19.70 16.98
CA ARG A 330 -29.65 19.06 18.26
C ARG A 330 -29.24 19.95 19.42
N TYR A 331 -28.03 20.50 19.39
CA TYR A 331 -27.52 21.40 20.43
C TYR A 331 -28.45 22.61 20.64
N ASN A 332 -28.93 23.23 19.56
CA ASN A 332 -29.89 24.34 19.63
C ASN A 332 -31.22 23.96 20.30
N THR A 333 -31.70 22.73 20.07
CA THR A 333 -32.96 22.26 20.67
C THR A 333 -32.83 21.83 22.13
N THR A 334 -31.66 21.34 22.55
CA THR A 334 -31.47 20.75 23.88
C THR A 334 -30.87 21.72 24.89
N ARG A 335 -30.09 22.70 24.46
CA ARG A 335 -29.41 23.67 25.34
C ARG A 335 -30.16 25.00 25.35
N MET A 336 -30.45 25.51 26.55
CA MET A 336 -30.94 26.88 26.73
C MET A 336 -29.75 27.85 26.75
N LEU A 337 -29.57 28.61 25.68
CA LEU A 337 -28.51 29.62 25.55
C LEU A 337 -29.04 31.01 25.92
N ARG A 338 -28.23 31.81 26.61
CA ARG A 338 -28.49 33.25 26.82
C ARG A 338 -28.34 34.03 25.51
N GLU A 339 -28.88 35.24 25.41
CA GLU A 339 -28.86 36.03 24.15
C GLU A 339 -27.44 36.23 23.57
N ASN A 340 -26.45 36.53 24.42
CA ASN A 340 -25.06 36.68 24.00
C ASN A 340 -24.44 35.35 23.52
N GLU A 341 -24.75 34.26 24.20
CA GLU A 341 -24.29 32.90 23.88
C GLU A 341 -24.94 32.40 22.57
N SER A 342 -26.23 32.73 22.38
CA SER A 342 -26.99 32.45 21.16
C SER A 342 -26.40 33.19 19.95
N GLY A 343 -25.95 34.44 20.12
CA GLY A 343 -25.25 35.18 19.06
C GLY A 343 -23.97 34.48 18.59
N LEU A 344 -23.14 34.00 19.52
CA LEU A 344 -21.90 33.25 19.22
C LEU A 344 -22.20 31.88 18.58
N PHE A 345 -23.23 31.19 19.05
CA PHE A 345 -23.68 29.93 18.46
C PHE A 345 -24.22 30.11 17.02
N LEU A 346 -24.95 31.19 16.75
CA LEU A 346 -25.41 31.52 15.40
C LEU A 346 -24.24 31.87 14.47
N ALA A 347 -23.20 32.55 14.99
CA ALA A 347 -21.97 32.79 14.23
C ALA A 347 -21.28 31.47 13.86
N LEU A 348 -21.18 30.51 14.80
CA LEU A 348 -20.68 29.17 14.54
C LEU A 348 -21.49 28.48 13.42
N CYS A 349 -22.83 28.51 13.50
CA CYS A 349 -23.71 27.93 12.49
C CYS A 349 -23.52 28.57 11.10
N ARG A 350 -23.28 29.88 11.05
CA ARG A 350 -22.97 30.59 9.80
C ARG A 350 -21.61 30.15 9.25
N ALA A 351 -20.58 30.09 10.07
CA ALA A 351 -19.24 29.65 9.68
C ALA A 351 -19.25 28.22 9.12
N PHE A 352 -20.11 27.33 9.65
CA PHE A 352 -20.28 25.99 9.09
C PHE A 352 -20.73 26.03 7.61
N ILE A 353 -21.75 26.83 7.28
CA ILE A 353 -22.32 26.91 5.93
C ILE A 353 -21.43 27.69 4.96
N GLU A 354 -20.89 28.82 5.42
CA GLU A 354 -20.18 29.76 4.55
C GLU A 354 -18.69 29.43 4.39
N VAL A 355 -18.09 28.73 5.36
CA VAL A 355 -16.64 28.48 5.39
C VAL A 355 -16.31 26.99 5.40
N VAL A 356 -16.78 26.24 6.40
CA VAL A 356 -16.41 24.82 6.56
C VAL A 356 -16.87 23.97 5.39
N TYR A 357 -18.15 24.06 5.03
CA TYR A 357 -18.73 23.25 3.97
C TYR A 357 -18.04 23.47 2.60
N PRO A 358 -17.87 24.72 2.10
CA PRO A 358 -17.13 24.96 0.86
C PRO A 358 -15.66 24.54 0.95
N HIS A 359 -15.02 24.73 2.10
CA HIS A 359 -13.63 24.31 2.31
C HIS A 359 -13.47 22.79 2.21
N CYS A 360 -14.34 22.01 2.86
CA CYS A 360 -14.34 20.54 2.75
C CYS A 360 -14.57 20.07 1.30
N ALA A 361 -15.48 20.73 0.57
CA ALA A 361 -15.69 20.45 -0.85
C ALA A 361 -14.44 20.74 -1.70
N LEU A 362 -13.74 21.84 -1.44
CA LEU A 362 -12.48 22.18 -2.09
C LEU A 362 -11.38 21.15 -1.81
N CYS A 363 -11.18 20.77 -0.54
CA CYS A 363 -10.22 19.74 -0.15
C CYS A 363 -10.49 18.40 -0.86
N PHE A 364 -11.76 18.01 -0.95
CA PHE A 364 -12.14 16.81 -1.70
C PHE A 364 -11.88 16.96 -3.20
N GLY A 365 -12.16 18.12 -3.78
CA GLY A 365 -11.85 18.45 -5.17
C GLY A 365 -10.37 18.40 -5.53
N ARG A 366 -9.46 18.59 -4.56
CA ARG A 366 -8.01 18.41 -4.74
C ARG A 366 -7.61 16.94 -4.82
N CYS A 367 -8.29 16.06 -4.09
CA CYS A 367 -8.06 14.62 -4.15
C CYS A 367 -8.69 14.01 -5.41
N TYR A 368 -9.86 14.54 -5.82
CA TYR A 368 -10.60 14.06 -6.99
C TYR A 368 -10.98 15.21 -7.92
N PRO A 369 -10.51 15.21 -9.18
CA PRO A 369 -10.95 16.18 -10.17
C PRO A 369 -12.47 16.19 -10.31
N SER A 370 -13.09 17.38 -10.30
CA SER A 370 -14.55 17.57 -10.27
C SER A 370 -15.26 16.92 -9.07
N GLY A 371 -14.54 16.58 -8.00
CA GLY A 371 -15.11 16.04 -6.78
C GLY A 371 -15.87 17.10 -5.97
N ALA A 372 -15.40 18.35 -5.99
CA ALA A 372 -16.02 19.45 -5.27
C ALA A 372 -17.50 19.66 -5.67
N ALA A 373 -17.82 19.53 -6.95
CA ALA A 373 -19.19 19.66 -7.45
C ALA A 373 -20.14 18.65 -6.80
N ILE A 374 -19.71 17.39 -6.66
CA ILE A 374 -20.50 16.32 -6.03
C ILE A 374 -20.86 16.68 -4.58
N ILE A 375 -19.90 17.26 -3.85
CA ILE A 375 -20.13 17.70 -2.47
C ILE A 375 -21.08 18.89 -2.48
N MET A 376 -20.83 19.89 -3.34
CA MET A 376 -21.59 21.13 -3.42
C MET A 376 -23.07 20.91 -3.77
N ASP A 377 -23.38 19.91 -4.61
CA ASP A 377 -24.75 19.52 -4.96
C ASP A 377 -25.58 19.05 -3.75
N ALA A 378 -24.92 18.62 -2.67
CA ALA A 378 -25.57 18.16 -1.45
C ALA A 378 -25.97 19.31 -0.50
N LYS A 379 -25.89 20.58 -0.93
CA LYS A 379 -26.10 21.77 -0.08
C LYS A 379 -27.47 21.78 0.63
N ASN A 380 -28.50 21.27 -0.04
CA ASN A 380 -29.87 21.24 0.47
C ASN A 380 -30.02 20.42 1.77
N LEU A 381 -29.09 19.48 2.04
CA LEU A 381 -29.08 18.70 3.28
C LEU A 381 -28.88 19.59 4.53
N TYR A 382 -28.34 20.79 4.36
CA TYR A 382 -28.03 21.71 5.46
C TYR A 382 -29.06 22.84 5.63
N ASP A 383 -30.19 22.79 4.91
CA ASP A 383 -31.25 23.81 4.95
C ASP A 383 -31.84 24.01 6.36
N GLY A 384 -31.75 23.00 7.23
CA GLY A 384 -32.10 23.13 8.65
C GLY A 384 -31.33 24.26 9.35
N ILE A 385 -30.02 24.34 9.12
CA ILE A 385 -29.17 25.40 9.68
C ILE A 385 -29.46 26.74 9.00
N SER A 386 -29.65 26.74 7.67
CA SER A 386 -30.01 27.96 6.94
C SER A 386 -31.34 28.57 7.44
N ARG A 387 -32.34 27.73 7.74
CA ARG A 387 -33.61 28.17 8.36
C ARG A 387 -33.43 28.69 9.79
N LEU A 388 -32.57 28.06 10.58
CA LEU A 388 -32.25 28.52 11.93
C LEU A 388 -31.63 29.94 11.92
N LEU A 389 -30.76 30.20 10.94
CA LEU A 389 -30.14 31.52 10.74
C LEU A 389 -31.17 32.58 10.29
N SER A 390 -32.15 32.22 9.43
CA SER A 390 -33.17 33.16 8.93
C SER A 390 -34.26 33.51 9.96
N VAL A 391 -34.67 32.55 10.80
CA VAL A 391 -35.63 32.81 11.89
C VAL A 391 -35.03 33.74 12.94
N SER A 392 -33.72 33.63 13.17
CA SER A 392 -33.00 34.43 14.18
C SER A 392 -32.76 35.87 13.73
N THR A 393 -32.54 36.12 12.44
CA THR A 393 -32.49 37.48 11.88
C THR A 393 -33.85 38.17 11.91
N SER A 394 -34.95 37.41 11.76
CA SER A 394 -36.32 37.95 11.84
C SER A 394 -36.76 38.33 13.27
N ARG A 395 -36.19 37.74 14.33
CA ARG A 395 -36.49 38.11 15.73
C ARG A 395 -35.85 39.43 16.17
N LYS A 396 -34.90 39.98 15.40
CA LYS A 396 -34.18 41.24 15.71
C LYS A 396 -34.89 42.52 15.25
N LEU A 397 -36.14 42.46 14.75
CA LEU A 397 -36.90 43.66 14.38
C LEU A 397 -38.19 43.83 15.20
N PRO A 398 -38.24 44.84 16.08
CA PRO A 398 -39.45 45.60 16.34
C PRO A 398 -39.33 47.04 15.78
N LYS A 399 -40.43 47.49 15.16
CA LYS A 399 -40.69 48.80 14.55
C LYS A 399 -40.39 49.97 15.51
N ALA A 400 -39.63 50.96 15.04
CA ALA A 400 -39.76 52.33 15.53
C ALA A 400 -40.93 52.99 14.78
N VAL A 401 -41.98 53.32 15.52
CA VAL A 401 -43.11 54.14 15.08
C VAL A 401 -42.67 55.60 15.09
N ASN A 402 -43.11 56.32 14.06
CA ASN A 402 -42.99 57.76 13.84
C ASN A 402 -43.16 58.62 15.09
N ASP A 403 -42.36 59.67 15.20
CA ASP A 403 -42.89 60.99 15.54
C ASP A 403 -42.21 62.07 14.69
N ALA A 404 -43.05 62.98 14.21
CA ALA A 404 -42.79 64.00 13.23
C ALA A 404 -42.23 65.29 13.86
N ASP A 405 -41.45 66.05 13.10
CA ASP A 405 -41.67 67.48 12.76
C ASP A 405 -40.36 68.06 12.22
N SER A 406 -40.22 68.31 10.92
CA SER A 406 -40.83 69.34 10.08
C SER A 406 -39.98 70.62 9.97
N LYS A 407 -39.89 71.08 8.71
CA LYS A 407 -39.44 72.38 8.17
C LYS A 407 -37.97 72.50 7.75
N SER A 408 -37.59 73.08 6.62
CA SER A 408 -38.21 73.41 5.31
C SER A 408 -37.20 74.31 4.56
N VAL A 409 -37.14 74.18 3.22
CA VAL A 409 -36.79 75.24 2.21
C VAL A 409 -35.28 75.52 2.02
N SER A 410 -34.70 75.11 0.87
CA SER A 410 -34.48 75.86 -0.41
C SER A 410 -33.46 77.00 -0.27
N GLU A 411 -32.66 77.46 -1.24
CA GLU A 411 -32.37 77.21 -2.66
C GLU A 411 -31.15 78.09 -2.98
N ASN A 412 -30.44 77.78 -4.08
CA ASN A 412 -29.68 78.70 -4.94
C ASN A 412 -28.30 79.26 -4.52
N GLY A 413 -27.39 79.26 -5.49
CA GLY A 413 -26.33 80.26 -5.58
C GLY A 413 -25.02 79.82 -6.25
N ASP A 414 -25.02 79.75 -7.58
CA ASP A 414 -23.86 79.60 -8.46
C ASP A 414 -22.96 80.87 -8.50
N ILE A 415 -21.78 80.78 -9.15
CA ILE A 415 -21.01 81.83 -9.90
C ILE A 415 -19.48 81.98 -9.61
N THR A 416 -18.70 81.48 -10.61
CA THR A 416 -17.50 82.04 -11.33
C THR A 416 -16.07 81.95 -10.76
N VAL A 417 -15.13 81.29 -11.45
CA VAL A 417 -14.22 81.66 -12.59
C VAL A 417 -12.96 82.43 -12.14
N VAL A 418 -11.77 81.96 -12.56
CA VAL A 418 -10.74 82.69 -13.37
C VAL A 418 -9.50 81.80 -13.58
N GLU A 419 -9.12 81.64 -14.86
CA GLU A 419 -7.86 81.12 -15.40
C GLU A 419 -6.68 82.10 -15.26
N ASN A 420 -5.45 81.56 -15.26
CA ASN A 420 -4.20 82.05 -15.89
C ASN A 420 -3.13 80.98 -15.57
N GLY A 421 -2.23 80.51 -16.42
CA GLY A 421 -1.66 81.02 -17.67
C GLY A 421 -0.14 80.84 -17.61
N ASP A 422 0.41 80.19 -18.64
CA ASP A 422 1.81 80.18 -19.14
C ASP A 422 2.90 79.19 -18.67
N THR A 423 3.30 78.43 -19.70
CA THR A 423 4.52 77.67 -20.03
C THR A 423 5.74 78.54 -20.40
N LEU A 424 6.95 77.98 -20.33
CA LEU A 424 8.13 78.25 -21.22
C LEU A 424 9.21 77.14 -20.99
N THR A 425 9.46 76.25 -21.97
CA THR A 425 10.64 76.13 -22.89
C THR A 425 11.80 75.24 -22.39
N SER A 426 12.09 74.10 -23.05
CA SER A 426 13.05 73.87 -24.18
C SER A 426 14.51 73.73 -23.65
N GLU A 427 15.41 72.84 -24.08
CA GLU A 427 15.61 72.07 -25.32
C GLU A 427 16.72 70.99 -25.12
N THR A 428 16.64 69.92 -25.93
CA THR A 428 17.68 69.14 -26.67
C THR A 428 19.07 68.81 -26.08
N GLU A 429 19.46 67.52 -26.15
CA GLU A 429 20.55 67.04 -27.05
C GLU A 429 20.77 65.50 -26.96
N ALA A 430 20.85 64.88 -28.14
CA ALA A 430 21.51 63.60 -28.49
C ALA A 430 22.34 63.92 -29.78
N PRO A 431 23.14 63.05 -30.44
CA PRO A 431 23.22 61.57 -30.37
C PRO A 431 24.64 60.98 -30.64
N SER A 432 24.71 59.67 -30.95
CA SER A 432 25.61 58.95 -31.91
C SER A 432 26.18 57.65 -31.29
N THR A 433 25.70 56.43 -31.59
CA THR A 433 25.76 55.54 -32.79
C THR A 433 26.92 54.52 -32.80
N ASN A 434 26.55 53.23 -32.93
CA ASN A 434 27.07 52.14 -33.80
C ASN A 434 27.13 50.78 -33.08
N GLU A 435 26.30 49.79 -33.48
CA GLU A 435 26.60 48.66 -34.41
C GLU A 435 27.46 47.59 -33.70
N GLU A 436 27.18 46.27 -33.69
CA GLU A 436 26.72 45.35 -34.74
C GLU A 436 26.44 43.95 -34.09
N GLN A 437 25.55 43.15 -34.72
CA GLN A 437 25.57 41.67 -34.93
C GLN A 437 25.99 40.70 -33.78
N GLU A 438 25.45 39.49 -33.58
CA GLU A 438 24.96 38.46 -34.51
C GLU A 438 24.28 37.31 -33.71
N SER A 439 23.34 36.64 -34.35
CA SER A 439 22.74 35.36 -33.97
C SER A 439 23.65 34.16 -34.26
N ARG A 440 23.61 33.07 -33.46
CA ARG A 440 23.45 31.68 -33.96
C ARG A 440 23.52 30.59 -32.87
N THR A 441 22.67 29.59 -33.07
CA THR A 441 22.66 28.20 -32.59
C THR A 441 23.96 27.43 -32.90
N PRO A 442 24.13 26.25 -32.30
CA PRO A 442 24.41 25.08 -33.15
C PRO A 442 23.67 23.79 -32.76
N GLU A 443 23.21 23.08 -33.79
CA GLU A 443 22.99 21.63 -33.81
C GLU A 443 24.27 20.92 -34.29
N THR A 444 24.45 19.69 -33.79
CA THR A 444 25.13 18.50 -34.38
C THR A 444 26.59 18.59 -34.85
N ASP A 445 27.44 17.68 -34.35
CA ASP A 445 28.09 16.72 -35.25
C ASP A 445 28.53 15.41 -34.56
N GLU A 446 28.38 14.33 -35.31
CA GLU A 446 28.77 12.95 -35.03
C GLU A 446 30.30 12.79 -35.04
N LYS A 447 30.83 11.74 -34.36
CA LYS A 447 31.83 10.86 -34.99
C LYS A 447 32.03 9.51 -34.29
N GLN A 448 31.94 8.48 -35.14
CA GLN A 448 32.32 7.08 -35.02
C GLN A 448 33.83 6.80 -34.84
N GLY A 449 34.11 5.57 -34.38
CA GLY A 449 35.38 4.81 -34.50
C GLY A 449 36.16 4.74 -33.18
N ASP A 450 36.66 3.62 -32.66
CA ASP A 450 36.95 2.28 -33.18
C ASP A 450 37.17 1.32 -31.97
N ALA A 451 37.13 0.00 -32.26
CA ALA A 451 37.50 -1.19 -31.45
C ALA A 451 36.36 -2.01 -30.81
#